data_AF-A0A1G4G5P0-F1
#
_entry.id   AF-A0A1G4G5P0-F1
#
_cell.length_a   1.000
_cell.length_b   1.000
_cell.length_c   1.000
_cell.angle_alpha   90.00
_cell.angle_beta   90.00
_cell.angle_gamma   90.00
#
_symmetry.space_group_name_H-M   'P 1'
#
loop_
_entity.id
_entity.type
_entity.pdbx_description
1 polymer ?
#
loop_
_entity_poly.entity_id
_entity_poly.type
_entity_poly.pdbx_seq_one_letter_code
_entity_poly.pdbx_strand_id
1 'polypeptide(L)' 'MDGKGRAIDNIFIERFWRNIKYEKIYLEPSDNGLDLYCKIKEYMT' A
#
# COMPACT_ATOMS: atom_id res chain seq x y z
N MET A 1 22.13 7.91 -14.72
CA MET A 1 21.06 7.34 -13.87
C MET A 1 19.76 7.98 -14.29
N ASP A 2 19.00 7.32 -15.16
CA ASP A 2 17.77 7.88 -15.72
C ASP A 2 16.67 7.95 -14.65
N GLY A 3 16.55 9.11 -14.01
CA GLY A 3 15.60 9.37 -12.93
C GLY A 3 14.12 9.28 -13.34
N LYS A 4 13.85 9.18 -14.65
CA LYS A 4 12.49 9.16 -15.20
C LYS A 4 11.72 7.87 -14.85
N GLY A 5 12.39 6.72 -14.81
CA GLY A 5 11.76 5.44 -14.42
C GLY A 5 11.40 5.43 -12.92
N ARG A 6 12.37 5.81 -12.07
CA ARG A 6 12.19 5.87 -10.62
C ARG A 6 11.09 6.82 -10.18
N ALA A 7 10.90 7.93 -10.90
CA ALA A 7 9.83 8.88 -10.60
C ALA A 7 8.44 8.26 -10.82
N ILE A 8 8.26 7.48 -11.89
CA ILE A 8 6.98 6.81 -12.18
C ILE A 8 6.70 5.71 -11.16
N ASP A 9 7.71 4.90 -10.83
CA ASP A 9 7.58 3.84 -9.82
C ASP A 9 7.20 4.43 -8.45
N ASN A 10 7.86 5.52 -8.05
CA ASN A 10 7.54 6.21 -6.79
C ASN A 10 6.10 6.74 -6.77
N ILE A 11 5.65 7.40 -7.85
CA ILE A 11 4.27 7.89 -7.95
C ILE A 11 3.27 6.74 -7.82
N PHE A 12 3.56 5.60 -8.44
CA PHE A 12 2.70 4.42 -8.33
C PHE A 12 2.65 3.89 -6.89
N ILE A 13 3.81 3.70 -6.25
CA ILE A 13 3.92 3.22 -4.87
C ILE A 13 3.20 4.17 -3.89
N GLU A 14 3.40 5.48 -4.02
CA GLU A 14 2.74 6.49 -3.18
C GLU A 14 1.22 6.47 -3.33
N ARG A 15 0.72 6.34 -4.57
CA ARG A 15 -0.72 6.25 -4.84
C ARG A 15 -1.31 4.97 -4.26
N PHE A 16 -0.64 3.84 -4.45
CA PHE A 16 -1.04 2.57 -3.88
C PHE A 16 -1.18 2.66 -2.36
N TRP A 17 -0.13 3.14 -1.68
CA TRP A 17 -0.15 3.26 -0.22
C TRP A 17 -1.15 4.27 0.29
N ARG A 18 -1.43 5.35 -0.45
CA ARG A 18 -2.50 6.28 -0.07
C ARG A 18 -3.85 5.57 -0.09
N ASN A 19 -4.19 4.88 -1.17
CA ASN A 19 -5.50 4.25 -1.32
C ASN A 19 -5.74 3.16 -0.28
N ILE A 20 -4.82 2.18 -0.15
CA ILE A 20 -4.98 1.06 0.78
C ILE A 20 -5.10 1.51 2.25
N LYS A 21 -4.43 2.62 2.62
CA LYS A 21 -4.57 3.19 3.96
C LYS A 21 -5.98 3.68 4.24
N TYR A 22 -6.57 4.44 3.32
CA TYR A 22 -7.93 4.99 3.53
C TYR A 22 -9.04 3.96 3.33
N GLU A 23 -8.86 3.02 2.41
CA GLU A 23 -9.90 2.05 2.03
C GLU A 23 -9.94 0.82 2.94
N LYS A 24 -8.83 0.49 3.62
CA LYS A 24 -8.72 -0.72 4.44
C LYS A 24 -8.13 -0.42 5.82
N ILE A 25 -6.88 0.02 5.89
CA ILE A 25 -6.12 0.05 7.16
C ILE A 25 -6.74 1.02 8.18
N TYR A 26 -7.24 2.17 7.75
CA TYR A 26 -7.88 3.15 8.65
C TYR A 26 -9.33 2.81 9.01
N LEU A 27 -10.01 2.01 8.18
CA LEU A 27 -11.36 1.55 8.49
C LEU A 27 -11.33 0.36 9.46
N GLU A 28 -10.35 -0.52 9.29
CA GLU A 28 -10.18 -1.72 10.11
C GLU A 28 -8.72 -1.87 10.55
N PRO A 29 -8.31 -1.14 11.61
CA PRO A 29 -6.94 -1.19 12.09
C PRO A 29 -6.56 -2.61 12.50
N SER A 30 -5.34 -2.99 12.18
CA SER A 30 -4.79 -4.30 12.51
C SER A 30 -4.24 -4.34 13.92
N ASP A 31 -4.55 -5.42 14.64
CA ASP A 31 -4.05 -5.64 16.01
C ASP A 31 -2.57 -6.01 16.04
N ASN A 32 -2.05 -6.63 14.97
CA ASN A 32 -0.66 -7.06 14.87
C ASN A 32 -0.16 -7.07 13.40
N GLY A 33 1.14 -7.29 13.23
CA GLY A 33 1.76 -7.29 11.90
C GLY A 33 1.33 -8.42 10.98
N LEU A 34 0.91 -9.57 11.52
CA LEU A 34 0.41 -10.70 10.72
C LEU A 34 -0.96 -10.39 10.13
N ASP A 35 -1.85 -9.80 10.94
CA ASP A 35 -3.17 -9.34 10.50
C ASP A 35 -3.04 -8.29 9.39
N LEU A 36 -2.15 -7.31 9.57
CA LEU A 36 -1.86 -6.31 8.54
C LEU A 36 -1.36 -6.94 7.24
N TYR A 37 -0.44 -7.91 7.33
CA TYR A 37 0.06 -8.63 6.16
C TYR A 37 -1.06 -9.37 5.42
N CYS A 38 -1.91 -10.11 6.14
CA CYS A 38 -3.03 -10.83 5.55
C CYS A 38 -4.02 -9.87 4.85
N LYS A 39 -4.36 -8.74 5.47
CA LYS A 39 -5.23 -7.73 4.88
C LYS A 39 -4.65 -7.12 3.61
N ILE A 40 -3.36 -6.78 3.61
CA ILE A 40 -2.69 -6.27 2.41
C ILE A 40 -2.69 -7.32 1.30
N LYS A 41 -2.42 -8.59 1.64
CA LYS A 41 -2.45 -9.70 0.69
C LYS A 41 -3.84 -9.89 0.08
N GLU A 42 -4.89 -9.80 0.89
CA GLU A 42 -6.28 -9.87 0.43
C GLU A 42 -6.62 -8.71 -0.52
N TYR A 43 -6.21 -7.48 -0.21
CA TYR A 43 -6.44 -6.31 -1.07
C TYR A 43 -5.74 -6.41 -2.44
N MET A 44 -4.62 -7.14 -2.52
CA MET A 44 -3.84 -7.32 -3.75
C MET A 44 -4.27 -8.52 -4.59
N THR A 45 -5.17 -9.36 -4.08
CA THR A 45 -5.70 -10.55 -4.78
C THR A 45 -6.94 -10.19 -5.59
#